data_AF-A0A958TKS4-F1
#
_entry.id   AF-A0A958TKS4-F1
#
_cell.length_a   1.000
_cell.length_b   1.000
_cell.length_c   1.000
_cell.angle_alpha   90.00
_cell.angle_beta   90.00
_cell.angle_gamma   90.00
#
_symmetry.space_group_name_H-M   'P 1'
#
loop_
_entity.id
_entity.type
_entity.pdbx_description
1 polymer ?
#
loop_
_entity_poly.entity_id
_entity_poly.type
_entity_poly.pdbx_seq_one_letter_code
_entity_poly.pdbx_strand_id
1 'polypeptide(L)'
;MHVAIAGNIGAGKTTLTKLLAKHYKWEPQLEDVVDNPYLDDFYNQMERWSFNLQVYFLNSRFRQISMIRKSGKDIIQDRTIYED
;
A
#
# COMPACT_ATOMS: atom_id res chain seq x y z
N MET A 1 13.38 -7.44 -9.50
CA MET A 1 13.62 -7.48 -8.04
C MET A 1 12.49 -6.72 -7.35
N HIS A 2 11.97 -7.23 -6.24
CA HIS A 2 10.87 -6.59 -5.51
C HIS A 2 11.22 -6.54 -4.03
N VAL A 3 11.32 -5.32 -3.50
CA VAL A 3 11.59 -5.07 -2.07
C VAL A 3 10.41 -4.32 -1.50
N ALA A 4 9.96 -4.71 -0.31
CA ALA A 4 8.89 -4.04 0.39
C ALA A 4 9.35 -3.53 1.76
N ILE A 5 8.76 -2.42 2.18
CA ILE A 5 9.04 -1.78 3.47
C ILE A 5 7.83 -1.97 4.37
N ALA A 6 8.06 -2.67 5.49
CA ALA A 6 7.05 -2.92 6.50
C ALA A 6 7.27 -2.06 7.74
N GLY A 7 6.18 -1.74 8.46
CA GLY A 7 6.25 -0.98 9.70
C GLY A 7 4.99 -0.19 10.03
N ASN A 8 4.94 0.36 11.24
CA ASN A 8 3.74 1.01 11.76
C ASN A 8 3.37 2.30 10.99
N ILE A 9 2.11 2.73 11.16
CA ILE A 9 1.65 4.06 10.72
C ILE A 9 2.53 5.12 11.39
N GLY A 10 2.98 6.11 10.62
CA GLY A 10 3.87 7.16 11.11
C GLY A 10 5.36 6.78 11.21
N ALA A 11 5.77 5.55 10.90
CA ALA A 11 7.17 5.11 10.99
C ALA A 11 8.09 5.64 9.86
N GLY A 12 7.56 6.44 8.91
CA GLY A 12 8.36 7.02 7.82
C GLY A 12 8.57 6.11 6.60
N LYS A 13 7.79 5.04 6.44
CA LYS A 13 7.88 4.08 5.32
C LYS A 13 7.84 4.76 3.95
N THR A 14 6.84 5.60 3.70
CA THR A 14 6.68 6.36 2.46
C THR A 14 7.92 7.18 2.11
N THR A 15 8.54 7.80 3.12
CA THR A 15 9.78 8.57 2.95
C THR A 15 10.93 7.65 2.55
N LEU A 16 11.09 6.52 3.25
CA LEU A 16 12.14 5.54 2.95
C LEU A 16 11.95 4.92 1.55
N THR A 17 10.72 4.57 1.16
CA THR A 17 10.39 4.05 -0.18
C THR A 17 10.85 5.03 -1.26
N LYS A 18 10.53 6.31 -1.12
CA LYS A 18 10.94 7.36 -2.08
C LYS A 18 12.46 7.51 -2.14
N LEU A 19 13.14 7.49 -0.99
CA LEU A 19 14.60 7.61 -0.92
C LEU A 19 15.31 6.43 -1.59
N LEU A 20 14.88 5.19 -1.29
CA LEU A 20 15.45 3.98 -1.88
C LEU A 20 15.15 3.88 -3.38
N ALA A 21 13.92 4.16 -3.80
CA ALA A 21 13.55 4.20 -5.21
C ALA A 21 14.42 5.19 -5.99
N LYS A 22 14.64 6.40 -5.44
CA LYS A 22 15.54 7.39 -6.03
C LYS A 22 16.99 6.92 -6.08
N HIS A 23 17.50 6.31 -5.01
CA HIS A 23 18.88 5.85 -4.93
C HIS A 23 19.18 4.72 -5.94
N TYR A 24 18.30 3.71 -6.01
CA TYR A 24 18.46 2.56 -6.90
C TYR A 24 17.91 2.77 -8.32
N LYS A 25 17.21 3.89 -8.56
CA LYS A 25 16.46 4.16 -9.80
C LYS A 25 15.39 3.10 -10.09
N TRP A 26 14.71 2.65 -9.03
CA TRP A 26 13.61 1.68 -9.09
C TRP A 26 12.26 2.41 -9.02
N GLU A 27 11.20 1.73 -9.43
CA GLU A 27 9.86 2.32 -9.38
C GLU A 27 9.32 2.27 -7.94
N PRO A 28 8.87 3.40 -7.36
CA PRO A 28 8.19 3.40 -6.09
C PRO A 28 6.72 2.99 -6.28
N GLN A 29 6.26 2.02 -5.48
CA GLN A 29 4.84 1.73 -5.31
C GLN A 29 4.43 2.27 -3.94
N LEU A 30 3.56 3.28 -3.91
CA LEU A 30 3.13 3.93 -2.66
C LEU A 30 1.75 3.43 -2.21
N GLU A 31 1.49 3.52 -0.92
CA GLU A 31 0.16 3.29 -0.38
C GLU A 31 -0.81 4.35 -0.90
N ASP A 32 -1.89 3.90 -1.55
CA ASP A 32 -2.96 4.78 -2.00
C ASP A 32 -4.12 4.72 -1.00
N VAL A 33 -4.35 5.84 -0.32
CA VAL A 33 -5.38 5.98 0.74
C VAL A 33 -6.46 6.99 0.35
N VAL A 34 -6.26 7.76 -0.72
CA VAL A 34 -7.01 9.00 -0.97
C VAL A 34 -8.40 8.72 -1.58
N ASP A 35 -8.56 7.63 -2.34
CA ASP A 35 -9.80 7.30 -3.07
C ASP A 35 -10.60 6.13 -2.46
N ASN A 36 -10.50 5.89 -1.14
CA ASN A 36 -11.24 4.80 -0.50
C ASN A 36 -12.68 5.24 -0.15
N PRO A 37 -13.73 4.66 -0.79
CA PRO A 37 -15.11 5.09 -0.63
C PRO A 37 -15.69 4.79 0.76
N TYR A 38 -15.01 4.01 1.59
CA TYR A 38 -15.48 3.61 2.92
C TYR A 38 -14.73 4.30 4.06
N LEU A 39 -13.73 5.14 3.76
CA LEU A 39 -12.86 5.70 4.80
C LEU A 39 -13.59 6.70 5.68
N ASP A 40 -14.35 7.61 5.09
CA ASP A 40 -15.16 8.59 5.82
C ASP A 40 -16.26 7.88 6.65
N ASP A 41 -16.93 6.90 6.03
CA ASP A 41 -17.95 6.08 6.68
C ASP A 41 -17.40 5.28 7.86
N PHE A 42 -16.17 4.77 7.75
CA PHE A 42 -15.46 4.09 8.83
C PHE A 42 -15.19 5.01 10.02
N TYR A 43 -14.73 6.24 9.77
CA TYR A 43 -14.51 7.21 10.85
C TYR A 43 -15.82 7.63 11.53
N ASN A 44 -16.95 7.59 10.81
CA ASN A 44 -18.27 7.86 11.38
C ASN A 44 -18.85 6.67 12.16
N GLN A 45 -18.75 5.44 11.63
CA GLN A 45 -19.32 4.23 12.22
C GLN A 45 -18.44 3.00 12.00
N MET A 46 -17.42 2.86 12.83
CA MET A 46 -16.38 1.84 12.70
C MET A 46 -16.94 0.41 12.65
N GLU A 47 -17.84 0.03 13.56
CA GLU A 47 -18.40 -1.33 13.63
C GLU A 47 -19.12 -1.76 12.34
N ARG A 48 -19.79 -0.81 11.67
CA ARG A 48 -20.55 -1.08 10.45
C ARG A 48 -19.65 -1.22 9.24
N TRP A 49 -18.62 -0.38 9.13
CA TRP A 49 -17.85 -0.18 7.89
C TRP A 49 -16.46 -0.81 7.91
N SER A 50 -15.99 -1.31 9.06
CA SER A 50 -14.68 -1.98 9.18
C SER A 50 -14.49 -3.09 8.15
N PHE A 51 -15.47 -3.96 7.98
CA PHE A 51 -15.36 -5.08 7.04
C PHE A 51 -15.22 -4.60 5.59
N ASN A 52 -16.06 -3.66 5.17
CA ASN A 52 -16.02 -3.09 3.82
C ASN A 52 -14.68 -2.41 3.53
N LEU A 53 -14.17 -1.64 4.49
CA LEU A 53 -12.89 -0.97 4.40
C LEU A 53 -11.75 -1.98 4.22
N GLN A 54 -11.74 -3.05 5.03
CA GLN A 54 -10.71 -4.09 4.95
C GLN A 54 -10.77 -4.88 3.64
N VAL A 55 -11.95 -5.23 3.15
CA VAL A 55 -12.12 -5.89 1.84
C VAL A 55 -11.65 -5.00 0.69
N TYR A 56 -11.85 -3.68 0.79
CA TYR A 56 -11.33 -2.73 -0.20
C TYR A 56 -9.79 -2.72 -0.21
N PHE A 57 -9.16 -2.62 0.96
CA PHE A 57 -7.70 -2.66 1.07
C PHE A 57 -7.13 -3.95 0.50
N LEU A 58 -7.67 -5.11 0.90
CA LEU A 58 -7.23 -6.42 0.40
C LEU A 58 -7.27 -6.49 -1.14
N ASN A 59 -8.37 -6.05 -1.75
CA ASN A 59 -8.51 -6.02 -3.22
C ASN A 59 -7.53 -5.06 -3.89
N SER A 60 -7.30 -3.89 -3.30
CA SER A 60 -6.32 -2.92 -3.81
C SER A 60 -4.91 -3.51 -3.79
N ARG A 61 -4.48 -4.12 -2.67
CA ARG A 61 -3.17 -4.78 -2.55
C ARG A 61 -3.00 -5.95 -3.50
N PHE A 62 -4.04 -6.77 -3.66
CA PHE A 62 -3.98 -7.88 -4.58
C PHE A 62 -3.75 -7.42 -6.03
N ARG A 63 -4.45 -6.35 -6.45
CA ARG A 63 -4.23 -5.71 -7.76
C ARG A 63 -2.80 -5.17 -7.90
N GLN A 64 -2.26 -4.51 -6.87
CA GLN A 64 -0.89 -4.01 -6.85
C GLN A 64 0.14 -5.15 -7.01
N ILE A 65 0.01 -6.24 -6.27
CA ILE A 65 0.92 -7.40 -6.40
C ILE A 65 0.85 -8.01 -7.79
N SER A 66 -0.35 -8.15 -8.35
CA SER A 66 -0.54 -8.65 -9.72
C SER A 66 0.15 -7.74 -10.75
N MET A 67 0.03 -6.42 -10.59
CA MET A 67 0.69 -5.43 -11.45
C MET A 67 2.22 -5.50 -11.32
N ILE A 68 2.75 -5.53 -10.09
CA ILE A 68 4.18 -5.64 -9.80
C ILE A 68 4.77 -6.86 -10.50
N ARG A 69 4.15 -8.04 -10.31
CA ARG A 69 4.60 -9.30 -10.91
C ARG A 69 4.59 -9.28 -12.44
N LYS A 70 3.60 -8.62 -13.04
CA LYS A 70 3.49 -8.50 -14.51
C LYS A 70 4.43 -7.45 -15.11
N SER A 71 4.85 -6.47 -14.34
CA SER A 71 5.63 -5.33 -14.85
C SER A 71 7.04 -5.71 -15.32
N GLY A 72 7.64 -6.75 -14.73
CA GLY A 72 9.05 -7.09 -14.93
C GLY A 72 10.04 -6.03 -14.43
N LYS A 73 9.56 -4.97 -13.77
CA LYS A 73 10.39 -3.87 -13.27
C LYS A 73 10.92 -4.16 -11.88
N ASP A 74 12.00 -3.48 -11.53
CA ASP A 74 12.47 -3.42 -10.15
C ASP A 74 11.64 -2.40 -9.35
N ILE A 75 11.09 -2.83 -8.20
CA ILE A 75 10.09 -2.07 -7.43
C ILE A 75 10.46 -2.01 -5.95
N ILE A 76 10.33 -0.82 -5.37
CA ILE A 76 10.29 -0.61 -3.91
C ILE A 76 8.85 -0.32 -3.52
N GLN A 77 8.25 -1.18 -2.69
CA GLN A 77 6.86 -1.08 -2.25
C GLN A 77 6.73 -0.53 -0.83
N ASP A 78 5.85 0.44 -0.64
CA ASP A 78 5.36 0.92 0.66
C ASP A 78 4.15 0.09 1.09
N ARG A 79 4.33 -0.72 2.14
CA ARG A 79 3.32 -1.62 2.73
C ARG A 79 2.87 -2.78 1.83
N THR A 80 2.84 -3.97 2.38
CA THR A 80 2.47 -5.22 1.70
C THR A 80 1.07 -5.70 2.05
N ILE A 81 0.57 -6.68 1.28
CA ILE A 81 -0.67 -7.41 1.63
C ILE A 81 -0.56 -8.20 2.94
N TYR A 82 0.66 -8.42 3.47
CA TYR A 82 0.87 -9.17 4.71
C TYR A 82 0.72 -8.30 5.97
N GLU A 83 0.47 -7.01 5.78
CA GLU A 83 0.26 -6.01 6.85
C GLU A 83 -1.20 -5.53 6.91
N ASP A 84 -2.09 -6.14 6.13
CA ASP A 84 -3.55 -5.96 6.16
C ASP A 84 -4.20 -7.23 6.71
#